data_AF-A0A1I5Q2S0-F1
#
_entry.id   AF-A0A1I5Q2S0-F1
#
_cell.length_a   1.000
_cell.length_b   1.000
_cell.length_c   1.000
_cell.angle_alpha   90.00
_cell.angle_beta   90.00
_cell.angle_gamma   90.00
#
_symmetry.space_group_name_H-M   'P 1'
#
loop_
_entity.id
_entity.type
_entity.pdbx_description
1 polymer ?
#
loop_
_entity_poly.entity_id
_entity_poly.type
_entity_poly.pdbx_seq_one_letter_code
_entity_poly.pdbx_strand_id
1 'polypeptide(L)'
;MRPATRMPAAGPCTGATAGALLLAAVLLCAACAQRGSGAAPGTTGPATAAADALTVEVDRGDGSPVERYTLTCGDVPGGDHPDPAGSCAHLAGLDDPFAGPRTGVACTEVYGGPQTARVTGTWRAAPVDRAHARTDGCRIAEWDALGPLLPGPVGVGDQLPD
;
A
#
# COMPACT_ATOMS: atom_id res chain seq x y z
N MET A 1 0.35 34.17 -30.54
CA MET A 1 1.02 35.25 -29.77
C MET A 1 0.54 35.19 -28.32
N ARG A 2 1.41 35.47 -27.35
CA ARG A 2 1.07 35.48 -25.90
C ARG A 2 0.33 36.79 -25.55
N PRO A 3 -0.42 36.82 -24.44
CA PRO A 3 0.19 37.39 -23.23
C PRO A 3 0.29 36.37 -22.08
N ALA A 4 1.32 36.55 -21.25
CA ALA A 4 1.49 35.83 -20.00
C ALA A 4 1.23 36.80 -18.84
N THR A 5 0.42 36.39 -17.86
CA THR A 5 0.12 37.21 -16.68
C THR A 5 0.78 36.60 -15.45
N ARG A 6 1.39 37.45 -14.60
CA ARG A 6 2.29 37.05 -13.51
C ARG A 6 1.56 36.56 -12.25
N MET A 7 2.24 35.72 -11.48
CA MET A 7 1.98 35.47 -10.06
C MET A 7 2.08 36.75 -9.21
N PRO A 8 1.35 36.82 -8.08
CA PRO A 8 1.86 37.36 -6.83
C PRO A 8 2.44 36.25 -5.93
N ALA A 9 3.42 36.58 -5.09
CA ALA A 9 4.05 35.67 -4.14
C ALA A 9 4.06 36.26 -2.72
N ALA A 10 4.04 35.36 -1.72
CA ALA A 10 4.47 35.51 -0.32
C ALA A 10 3.96 36.72 0.50
N GLY A 11 3.25 36.41 1.60
CA GLY A 11 3.13 37.28 2.78
C GLY A 11 3.64 36.56 4.03
N PRO A 12 4.48 37.19 4.88
CA PRO A 12 4.98 36.56 6.10
C PRO A 12 4.03 36.78 7.30
N CYS A 13 3.66 35.70 7.98
CA CYS A 13 2.96 35.78 9.27
C CYS A 13 3.96 35.84 10.43
N THR A 14 4.51 37.03 10.69
CA THR A 14 5.29 37.28 11.91
C THR A 14 4.37 37.38 13.13
N GLY A 15 4.41 36.39 14.02
CA GLY A 15 3.74 36.43 15.32
C GLY A 15 4.77 36.39 16.46
N ALA A 16 4.93 37.49 17.18
CA ALA A 16 5.82 37.58 18.34
C ALA A 16 5.09 38.22 19.51
N THR A 17 5.03 37.53 20.65
CA THR A 17 4.70 38.11 21.96
C THR A 17 5.52 37.40 23.03
N ALA A 18 6.30 38.18 23.79
CA ALA A 18 7.08 37.71 24.94
C ALA A 18 6.24 37.73 26.22
N GLY A 19 6.69 37.01 27.27
CA GLY A 19 6.23 37.28 28.63
C GLY A 19 6.19 36.10 29.60
N ALA A 20 7.33 35.72 30.17
CA ALA A 20 7.43 35.08 31.49
C ALA A 20 8.88 35.19 32.01
N LEU A 21 9.11 35.91 33.10
CA LEU A 21 10.43 36.10 33.72
C LEU A 21 10.25 36.32 35.23
N LEU A 22 11.33 36.11 36.00
CA LEU A 22 11.48 36.22 37.47
C LEU A 22 11.13 34.91 38.22
N LEU A 23 12.14 34.05 38.51
CA LEU A 23 13.01 33.99 39.72
C LEU A 23 12.33 33.21 40.89
N ALA A 24 12.93 32.24 41.61
CA ALA A 24 14.29 31.65 41.68
C ALA A 24 14.19 30.18 42.26
N ALA A 25 15.17 29.43 42.82
CA ALA A 25 16.58 29.68 43.21
C ALA A 25 17.41 28.37 43.45
N VAL A 26 18.75 28.50 43.39
CA VAL A 26 19.83 27.81 44.18
C VAL A 26 20.05 26.27 44.16
N LEU A 27 21.13 25.90 43.43
CA LEU A 27 22.22 24.91 43.65
C LEU A 27 22.05 23.63 44.50
N LEU A 28 22.57 22.52 43.94
CA LEU A 28 23.67 21.75 44.56
C LEU A 28 24.59 21.10 43.49
N CYS A 29 25.90 21.05 43.71
CA CYS A 29 26.88 20.52 42.75
C CYS A 29 27.32 19.09 43.08
N ALA A 30 27.42 18.23 42.06
CA ALA A 30 28.32 17.07 42.07
C ALA A 30 28.71 16.71 40.63
N ALA A 31 30.01 16.78 40.30
CA ALA A 31 30.53 16.51 38.97
C ALA A 31 31.33 15.20 38.95
N CYS A 32 30.96 14.28 38.07
CA CYS A 32 31.80 13.16 37.65
C CYS A 32 31.82 13.16 36.12
N ALA A 33 32.96 13.49 35.53
CA ALA A 33 33.14 13.36 34.09
C ALA A 33 33.39 11.89 33.72
N GLN A 34 32.90 11.44 32.57
CA GLN A 34 33.58 10.39 31.82
C GLN A 34 33.37 10.58 30.31
N ARG A 35 34.47 10.72 29.57
CA ARG A 35 34.47 10.66 28.11
C ARG A 35 34.35 9.19 27.67
N GLY A 36 33.52 8.95 26.65
CA GLY A 36 33.39 7.64 26.00
C GLY A 36 32.87 7.79 24.58
N SER A 37 33.75 8.12 23.64
CA SER A 37 33.40 8.16 22.21
C SER A 37 33.05 6.75 21.73
N GLY A 38 31.79 6.57 21.31
CA GLY A 38 31.25 5.28 20.86
C GLY A 38 30.23 5.42 19.72
N ALA A 39 30.26 6.53 18.99
CA ALA A 39 29.56 6.63 17.71
C ALA A 39 30.29 5.75 16.69
N ALA A 40 30.00 4.46 16.69
CA ALA A 40 30.31 3.62 15.56
C ALA A 40 29.61 4.24 14.34
N PRO A 41 30.31 4.52 13.22
CA PRO A 41 29.62 4.72 11.97
C PRO A 41 28.92 3.41 11.68
N GLY A 42 27.60 3.37 11.91
CA GLY A 42 26.76 2.32 11.38
C GLY A 42 26.90 2.42 9.88
N THR A 43 27.72 1.54 9.29
CA THR A 43 27.88 1.44 7.85
C THR A 43 26.51 1.16 7.29
N THR A 44 25.86 2.19 6.76
CA THR A 44 24.67 2.03 5.92
C THR A 44 25.16 1.39 4.64
N GLY A 45 25.38 0.07 4.70
CA GLY A 45 25.47 -0.75 3.50
C GLY A 45 24.24 -0.46 2.64
N PRO A 46 24.34 -0.53 1.31
CA PRO A 46 23.22 -0.27 0.44
C PRO A 46 22.04 -1.11 0.93
N ALA A 47 20.97 -0.43 1.35
CA ALA A 47 19.74 -1.11 1.71
C ALA A 47 19.23 -1.74 0.41
N THR A 48 19.45 -3.04 0.25
CA THR A 48 18.80 -3.83 -0.80
C THR A 48 17.32 -3.53 -0.68
N ALA A 49 16.73 -2.94 -1.73
CA ALA A 49 15.31 -2.66 -1.74
C ALA A 49 14.59 -3.97 -1.41
N ALA A 50 13.74 -3.95 -0.39
CA ALA A 50 12.95 -5.12 -0.05
C ALA A 50 12.11 -5.48 -1.27
N ALA A 51 12.16 -6.75 -1.69
CA ALA A 51 11.34 -7.22 -2.81
C ALA A 51 9.86 -7.00 -2.49
N ASP A 52 9.08 -6.71 -3.52
CA ASP A 52 7.64 -6.65 -3.38
C ASP A 52 7.14 -8.07 -3.09
N ALA A 53 6.47 -8.25 -1.96
CA ALA A 53 6.15 -9.56 -1.42
C ALA A 53 4.73 -9.53 -0.89
N LEU A 54 3.86 -10.29 -1.54
CA LEU A 54 2.42 -10.33 -1.30
C LEU A 54 1.97 -11.74 -0.92
N THR A 55 0.96 -11.80 -0.05
CA THR A 55 0.17 -12.99 0.22
C THR A 55 -1.26 -12.70 -0.21
N VAL A 56 -1.80 -13.56 -1.07
CA VAL A 56 -3.16 -13.48 -1.61
C VAL A 56 -3.97 -14.62 -0.98
N GLU A 57 -4.99 -14.27 -0.21
CA GLU A 57 -6.00 -15.20 0.29
C GLU A 57 -7.24 -15.07 -0.60
N VAL A 58 -7.82 -16.18 -1.05
CA VAL A 58 -9.00 -16.20 -1.94
C VAL A 58 -10.07 -17.13 -1.38
N ASP A 59 -11.26 -16.59 -1.14
CA ASP A 59 -12.47 -17.37 -0.90
C ASP A 59 -13.31 -17.40 -2.19
N ARG A 60 -13.56 -18.61 -2.72
CA ARG A 60 -14.38 -18.81 -3.93
C ARG A 60 -15.88 -18.60 -3.67
N GLY A 61 -16.30 -18.62 -2.40
CA GLY A 61 -17.69 -18.42 -1.98
C GLY A 61 -18.61 -19.60 -2.28
N ASP A 62 -18.05 -20.77 -2.60
CA ASP A 62 -18.74 -22.03 -2.89
C ASP A 62 -18.68 -23.04 -1.72
N GLY A 63 -18.02 -22.67 -0.61
CA GLY A 63 -17.81 -23.52 0.56
C GLY A 63 -16.52 -24.36 0.52
N SER A 64 -15.70 -24.22 -0.52
CA SER A 64 -14.33 -24.75 -0.53
C SER A 64 -13.42 -24.03 0.49
N PRO A 65 -12.30 -24.63 0.93
CA PRO A 65 -11.33 -23.95 1.79
C PRO A 65 -10.70 -22.75 1.09
N VAL A 66 -10.44 -21.68 1.86
CA VAL A 66 -9.72 -20.48 1.39
C VAL A 66 -8.36 -20.88 0.80
N GLU A 67 -8.14 -20.52 -0.46
CA GLU A 67 -6.86 -20.69 -1.14
C GLU A 67 -5.87 -19.62 -0.65
N ARG A 68 -4.59 -19.97 -0.54
CA ARG A 68 -3.52 -19.04 -0.17
C ARG A 68 -2.39 -19.16 -1.16
N TYR A 69 -1.93 -18.02 -1.65
CA TYR A 69 -0.79 -17.88 -2.54
C TYR A 69 0.19 -16.84 -2.02
N THR A 70 1.46 -17.06 -2.35
CA THR A 70 2.57 -16.13 -2.20
C THR A 70 2.98 -15.62 -3.57
N LEU A 71 3.30 -14.33 -3.64
CA LEU A 71 3.78 -13.66 -4.85
C LEU A 71 4.95 -12.76 -4.48
N THR A 72 6.10 -12.98 -5.09
CA THR A 72 7.28 -12.12 -4.96
C THR A 72 7.57 -11.49 -6.31
N CYS A 73 7.64 -10.16 -6.36
CA CYS A 73 8.00 -9.38 -7.53
C CYS A 73 9.36 -8.70 -7.33
N GLY A 74 10.21 -8.79 -8.35
CA GLY A 74 11.59 -8.33 -8.38
C GLY A 74 12.23 -8.75 -9.71
N ASP A 75 13.57 -8.85 -9.77
CA ASP A 75 14.29 -9.27 -10.98
C ASP A 75 13.83 -10.63 -11.53
N VAL A 76 13.37 -11.52 -10.64
CA VAL A 76 12.76 -12.82 -10.98
C VAL A 76 11.44 -12.95 -10.20
N PRO A 77 10.28 -12.86 -10.87
CA PRO A 77 8.98 -13.17 -10.27
C PRO A 77 8.90 -14.60 -9.74
N GLY A 78 8.23 -14.80 -8.60
CA GLY A 78 8.11 -16.13 -7.98
C GLY A 78 7.05 -16.21 -6.88
N GLY A 79 7.07 -17.33 -6.15
CA GLY A 79 6.00 -17.73 -5.23
C GLY A 79 5.20 -18.91 -5.81
N ASP A 80 4.14 -19.30 -5.10
CA ASP A 80 3.21 -20.37 -5.49
C ASP A 80 1.88 -19.87 -6.08
N HIS A 81 1.80 -18.56 -6.36
CA HIS A 81 0.73 -17.98 -7.17
C HIS A 81 0.62 -18.66 -8.56
N PRO A 82 -0.59 -18.93 -9.11
CA PRO A 82 -0.73 -19.68 -10.37
C PRO A 82 -0.06 -19.04 -11.59
N ASP A 83 0.03 -17.71 -11.61
CA ASP A 83 0.81 -16.94 -12.59
C ASP A 83 1.61 -15.83 -11.90
N PRO A 84 2.86 -16.09 -11.46
CA PRO A 84 3.67 -15.09 -10.77
C PRO A 84 4.14 -13.99 -11.74
N ALA A 85 4.53 -14.37 -12.95
CA ALA A 85 5.12 -13.47 -13.93
C ALA A 85 4.08 -12.48 -14.48
N GLY A 86 2.91 -12.96 -14.88
CA GLY A 86 1.81 -12.12 -15.36
C GLY A 86 1.24 -11.23 -14.26
N SER A 87 1.13 -11.73 -13.02
CA SER A 87 0.70 -10.91 -11.87
C SER A 87 1.68 -9.76 -11.59
N CYS A 88 2.97 -10.04 -11.52
CA CYS A 88 3.97 -8.98 -11.31
C CYS A 88 4.00 -7.98 -12.48
N ALA A 89 3.92 -8.45 -13.73
CA ALA A 89 3.91 -7.58 -14.90
C ALA A 89 2.65 -6.68 -14.97
N HIS A 90 1.49 -7.23 -14.63
CA HIS A 90 0.22 -6.50 -14.58
C HIS A 90 0.23 -5.43 -13.49
N LEU A 91 0.59 -5.80 -12.25
CA LEU A 91 0.68 -4.86 -11.13
C LEU A 91 1.72 -3.77 -11.39
N ALA A 92 2.83 -4.09 -12.05
CA ALA A 92 3.84 -3.10 -12.44
C ALA A 92 3.29 -2.04 -13.43
N GLY A 93 2.30 -2.39 -14.25
CA GLY A 93 1.61 -1.48 -15.16
C GLY A 93 0.56 -0.56 -14.52
N LEU A 94 0.25 -0.75 -13.23
CA LEU A 94 -0.72 0.06 -12.48
C LEU A 94 0.00 1.13 -11.63
N ASP A 95 -0.60 2.32 -11.51
CA ASP A 95 -0.04 3.42 -10.70
C ASP A 95 -0.04 3.09 -9.20
N ASP A 96 -1.20 2.69 -8.68
CA ASP A 96 -1.37 2.19 -7.31
C ASP A 96 -2.44 1.07 -7.30
N PRO A 97 -2.04 -0.21 -7.48
CA PRO A 97 -2.99 -1.33 -7.47
C PRO A 97 -3.67 -1.55 -6.11
N PHE A 98 -3.11 -0.99 -5.04
CA PHE A 98 -3.61 -1.14 -3.68
C PHE A 98 -4.05 0.21 -3.09
N ALA A 99 -4.49 1.14 -3.95
CA ALA A 99 -5.12 2.42 -3.61
C ALA A 99 -6.45 2.22 -2.89
N GLY A 100 -6.67 2.94 -1.77
CA GLY A 100 -7.85 2.78 -0.91
C GLY A 100 -9.20 2.87 -1.67
N PRO A 101 -10.29 2.27 -1.14
CA PRO A 101 -11.60 2.28 -1.82
C PRO A 101 -12.02 3.71 -2.19
N ARG A 102 -12.48 3.91 -3.43
CA ARG A 102 -12.84 5.25 -3.90
C ARG A 102 -14.07 5.77 -3.14
N THR A 103 -13.94 6.96 -2.55
CA THR A 103 -15.01 7.61 -1.78
C THR A 103 -15.77 8.62 -2.63
N GLY A 104 -17.06 8.85 -2.32
CA GLY A 104 -17.90 9.81 -3.05
C GLY A 104 -18.29 9.39 -4.48
N VAL A 105 -18.01 8.15 -4.88
CA VAL A 105 -18.39 7.58 -6.18
C VAL A 105 -19.73 6.84 -6.04
N ALA A 106 -20.66 7.08 -6.97
CA ALA A 106 -21.87 6.28 -7.10
C ALA A 106 -21.55 4.94 -7.77
N CYS A 107 -21.93 3.84 -7.14
CA CYS A 107 -21.67 2.48 -7.58
C CYS A 107 -23.00 1.79 -7.94
N THR A 108 -23.01 0.91 -8.93
CA THR A 108 -24.21 0.12 -9.24
C THR A 108 -24.38 -1.01 -8.23
N GLU A 109 -25.62 -1.31 -7.82
CA GLU A 109 -25.94 -2.40 -6.88
C GLU A 109 -25.90 -3.79 -7.55
N VAL A 110 -25.03 -3.97 -8.55
CA VAL A 110 -24.85 -5.24 -9.26
C VAL A 110 -23.98 -6.15 -8.42
N TYR A 111 -24.57 -7.24 -7.94
CA TYR A 111 -23.86 -8.32 -7.26
C TYR A 111 -23.17 -9.24 -8.29
N GLY A 112 -21.84 -9.29 -8.26
CA GLY A 112 -21.02 -10.06 -9.18
C GLY A 112 -20.75 -11.49 -8.71
N GLY A 113 -20.83 -11.75 -7.40
CA GLY A 113 -20.69 -13.09 -6.82
C GLY A 113 -20.19 -13.07 -5.36
N PRO A 114 -20.13 -14.23 -4.71
CA PRO A 114 -19.74 -14.37 -3.30
C PRO A 114 -18.22 -14.32 -3.06
N GLN A 115 -17.41 -14.24 -4.11
CA GLN A 115 -15.96 -14.27 -3.99
C GLN A 115 -15.44 -13.11 -3.15
N THR A 116 -14.49 -13.42 -2.26
CA THR A 116 -13.70 -12.42 -1.55
C THR A 116 -12.22 -12.75 -1.65
N ALA A 117 -11.38 -11.74 -1.49
CA ALA A 117 -9.95 -11.93 -1.43
C ALA A 117 -9.32 -10.96 -0.43
N ARG A 118 -8.21 -11.36 0.17
CA ARG A 118 -7.37 -10.47 0.98
C ARG A 118 -5.94 -10.49 0.45
N VAL A 119 -5.45 -9.32 0.06
CA VAL A 119 -4.05 -9.13 -0.32
C VAL A 119 -3.33 -8.46 0.84
N THR A 120 -2.21 -9.04 1.27
CA THR A 120 -1.38 -8.51 2.37
C THR A 120 0.10 -8.51 1.98
N GLY A 121 0.92 -7.67 2.60
CA GLY A 121 2.38 -7.70 2.44
C GLY A 121 2.97 -6.31 2.15
N THR A 122 3.87 -6.23 1.17
CA THR A 122 4.54 -4.98 0.76
C THR A 122 4.52 -4.83 -0.75
N TRP A 123 4.18 -3.63 -1.23
CA TRP A 123 4.23 -3.24 -2.64
C TRP A 123 4.83 -1.84 -2.79
N ARG A 124 5.87 -1.67 -3.60
CA ARG A 124 6.64 -0.43 -3.81
C ARG A 124 7.03 0.24 -2.48
N ALA A 125 7.50 -0.57 -1.54
CA ALA A 125 7.83 -0.21 -0.15
C ALA A 125 6.67 0.33 0.72
N ALA A 126 5.41 0.29 0.24
CA ALA A 126 4.22 0.55 1.04
C ALA A 126 3.62 -0.75 1.60
N PRO A 127 3.14 -0.76 2.86
CA PRO A 127 2.44 -1.92 3.41
C PRO A 127 1.06 -2.07 2.75
N VAL A 128 0.68 -3.30 2.45
CA VAL A 128 -0.61 -3.69 1.86
C VAL A 128 -1.38 -4.53 2.88
N ASP A 129 -2.65 -4.16 3.10
CA ASP A 129 -3.66 -5.01 3.73
C ASP A 129 -5.03 -4.60 3.17
N ARG A 130 -5.53 -5.36 2.19
CA ARG A 130 -6.68 -5.00 1.37
C ARG A 130 -7.64 -6.15 1.17
N ALA A 131 -8.89 -5.92 1.55
CA ALA A 131 -10.00 -6.80 1.28
C ALA A 131 -10.71 -6.38 -0.03
N HIS A 132 -10.91 -7.36 -0.91
CA HIS A 132 -11.62 -7.25 -2.18
C HIS A 132 -12.85 -8.17 -2.13
N ALA A 133 -13.92 -7.76 -2.81
CA ALA A 133 -15.18 -8.50 -2.88
C ALA A 133 -15.88 -8.15 -4.21
N ARG A 134 -16.95 -8.85 -4.56
CA ARG A 134 -17.70 -8.63 -5.81
C ARG A 134 -19.15 -8.22 -5.54
N THR A 135 -19.35 -7.36 -4.52
CA THR A 135 -20.66 -7.00 -3.95
C THR A 135 -21.41 -5.88 -4.67
N ASP A 136 -20.70 -5.01 -5.39
CA ASP A 136 -21.23 -3.87 -6.14
C ASP A 136 -20.33 -3.57 -7.35
N GLY A 137 -20.79 -2.72 -8.27
CA GLY A 137 -20.07 -2.41 -9.51
C GLY A 137 -18.71 -1.72 -9.33
N CYS A 138 -18.49 -0.98 -8.24
CA CYS A 138 -17.18 -0.41 -7.95
C CYS A 138 -16.21 -1.49 -7.44
N ARG A 139 -16.70 -2.40 -6.58
CA ARG A 139 -15.92 -3.52 -6.05
C ARG A 139 -15.59 -4.55 -7.12
N ILE A 140 -16.51 -4.83 -8.04
CA ILE A 140 -16.25 -5.64 -9.24
C ILE A 140 -15.16 -4.98 -10.10
N ALA A 141 -15.26 -3.67 -10.36
CA ALA A 141 -14.23 -2.97 -11.13
C ALA A 141 -12.85 -2.95 -10.43
N GLU A 142 -12.80 -2.85 -9.10
CA GLU A 142 -11.56 -2.97 -8.31
C GLU A 142 -11.00 -4.41 -8.34
N TRP A 143 -11.86 -5.43 -8.37
CA TRP A 143 -11.47 -6.84 -8.51
C TRP A 143 -10.89 -7.12 -9.91
N ASP A 144 -11.65 -6.79 -10.95
CA ASP A 144 -11.28 -7.06 -12.34
C ASP A 144 -10.02 -6.27 -12.77
N ALA A 145 -9.78 -5.09 -12.17
CA ALA A 145 -8.56 -4.31 -12.37
C ALA A 145 -7.29 -4.99 -11.83
N LEU A 146 -7.40 -5.93 -10.88
CA LEU A 146 -6.25 -6.72 -10.41
C LEU A 146 -5.90 -7.88 -11.35
N GLY A 147 -6.76 -8.18 -12.33
CA GLY A 147 -6.47 -9.07 -13.46
C GLY A 147 -5.88 -10.41 -13.01
N PRO A 148 -4.69 -10.82 -13.49
CA PRO A 148 -4.10 -12.12 -13.17
C PRO A 148 -3.83 -12.36 -11.67
N LEU A 149 -3.78 -11.34 -10.81
CA LEU A 149 -3.57 -11.52 -9.36
C LEU A 149 -4.77 -12.19 -8.67
N LEU A 150 -5.99 -12.01 -9.19
CA LEU A 150 -7.21 -12.57 -8.62
C LEU A 150 -7.89 -13.50 -9.63
N PRO A 151 -8.66 -14.51 -9.20
CA PRO A 151 -9.45 -15.30 -10.14
C PRO A 151 -10.43 -14.42 -10.91
N GLY A 152 -10.50 -14.64 -12.22
CA GLY A 152 -11.52 -14.00 -13.06
C GLY A 152 -12.94 -14.41 -12.67
N PRO A 153 -13.97 -13.74 -13.24
CA PRO A 153 -15.36 -14.11 -13.03
C PRO A 153 -15.60 -15.59 -13.38
N VAL A 154 -16.08 -16.38 -12.42
CA VAL A 154 -16.53 -17.76 -12.69
C VAL A 154 -17.81 -17.69 -13.53
N GLY A 155 -17.74 -18.04 -14.82
CA GLY A 155 -18.86 -17.82 -15.74
C GLY A 155 -18.72 -18.50 -17.11
N VAL A 156 -19.50 -19.57 -17.29
CA VAL A 156 -19.89 -20.16 -18.58
C VAL A 156 -18.73 -20.67 -19.46
N GLY A 157 -17.90 -21.55 -18.89
CA GLY A 157 -16.93 -22.37 -19.64
C GLY A 157 -16.90 -23.83 -19.16
N ASP A 158 -16.87 -24.03 -17.84
CA ASP A 158 -16.52 -25.33 -17.25
C ASP A 158 -17.72 -26.20 -16.79
N GLN A 159 -18.95 -25.70 -16.92
CA GLN A 159 -20.17 -26.40 -16.49
C GLN A 159 -21.33 -26.24 -17.48
N LEU A 160 -21.26 -26.96 -18.59
CA LEU A 160 -22.44 -27.60 -19.18
C LEU A 160 -22.02 -28.95 -19.78
N PRO A 161 -22.17 -30.08 -19.06
CA PRO A 161 -22.24 -31.38 -19.71
C PRO A 161 -23.51 -31.46 -20.57
N ASP A 162 -23.39 -32.06 -21.76
CA ASP A 162 -24.50 -32.33 -22.69
C ASP A 162 -25.58 -33.26 -22.10
#